data_AF-A0A953TPY7-F1
#
_entry.id   AF-A0A953TPY7-F1
#
_cell.length_a   1.000
_cell.length_b   1.000
_cell.length_c   1.000
_cell.angle_alpha   90.00
_cell.angle_beta   90.00
_cell.angle_gamma   90.00
#
_symmetry.space_group_name_H-M   'P 1'
#
loop_
_entity.id
_entity.type
_entity.pdbx_description
1 polymer ?
#
loop_
_entity_poly.entity_id
_entity_poly.type
_entity_poly.pdbx_seq_one_letter_code
_entity_poly.pdbx_strand_id
1 'polypeptide(L)'
;MATAIHGAGRWIQIIGSDHEAAAFDAIINVGTAVANELPWVTVNSSGWLARVATAPSGANELPWFPASANACGSLAAACLGAGAAFLTILGRPPNISHEISLFSHQEADLGMLHAGPALPSGPLEIDAFLVGCGAVTNGWAYTIKRLPIVGRLQAIDRQALRIENLGPYVLATRAQIRTPKAQIIAELLAPTIVVTPRPEEWELFKIRLNYGITVPALIVNGLDHVGTRHSVQRLWPETLVDMAAGALTTQVIVKPAATDALCLLRALDIPPGELEWAERLALETGLSPERIRNGSVTEITKADIDTAGTAHGTQLEKSRGKLICGRVTEQNLTMEADNPDCASAVPFVTAFSGVVGAAESLKRLMGISSSLHYQRHFQSNRSRALRMLCDPECECQKYQGKHAGDGVD
;
A
#
# COMPACT_ATOMS: atom_id res chain seq x y z
N MET A 1 -12.43 17.80 -7.96
CA MET A 1 -11.72 16.52 -7.71
C MET A 1 -12.37 15.34 -8.46
N ALA A 2 -13.65 15.03 -8.25
CA ALA A 2 -14.29 13.87 -8.89
C ALA A 2 -14.22 13.89 -10.44
N THR A 3 -14.42 15.03 -11.09
CA THR A 3 -14.27 15.16 -12.55
C THR A 3 -12.85 14.84 -13.04
N ALA A 4 -11.82 15.15 -12.24
CA ALA A 4 -10.42 14.85 -12.58
C ALA A 4 -10.10 13.35 -12.49
N ILE A 5 -10.88 12.60 -11.70
CA ILE A 5 -10.78 11.15 -11.55
C ILE A 5 -11.63 10.46 -12.64
N HIS A 6 -12.93 10.79 -12.70
CA HIS A 6 -13.89 10.03 -13.51
C HIS A 6 -14.01 10.51 -14.97
N GLY A 7 -13.59 11.75 -15.28
CA GLY A 7 -13.72 12.35 -16.61
C GLY A 7 -15.04 13.11 -16.83
N ALA A 8 -15.25 13.59 -18.06
CA ALA A 8 -16.46 14.32 -18.46
C ALA A 8 -17.71 13.40 -18.47
N GLY A 9 -18.89 13.99 -18.24
CA GLY A 9 -20.19 13.27 -18.26
C GLY A 9 -20.63 12.67 -16.92
N ARG A 10 -19.87 12.89 -15.84
CA ARG A 10 -20.28 12.58 -14.46
C ARG A 10 -20.60 13.88 -13.74
N TRP A 11 -21.77 13.96 -13.12
CA TRP A 11 -22.23 15.15 -12.40
C TRP A 11 -22.21 14.91 -10.89
N ILE A 12 -21.98 15.98 -10.15
CA ILE A 12 -22.18 16.04 -8.70
C ILE A 12 -23.39 16.93 -8.50
N GLN A 13 -24.37 16.44 -7.75
CA GLN A 13 -25.53 17.23 -7.34
C GLN A 13 -25.50 17.37 -5.83
N ILE A 14 -25.78 18.58 -5.35
CA ILE A 14 -26.13 18.82 -3.96
C ILE A 14 -27.65 18.68 -3.88
N ILE A 15 -28.13 17.73 -3.08
CA ILE A 15 -29.56 17.54 -2.82
C ILE A 15 -29.99 18.40 -1.62
N GLY A 16 -31.24 18.84 -1.62
CA GLY A 16 -31.73 19.83 -0.66
C GLY A 16 -32.42 19.24 0.58
N SER A 17 -32.79 17.95 0.55
CA SER A 17 -33.50 17.30 1.66
C SER A 17 -33.32 15.77 1.69
N ASP A 18 -33.54 15.16 2.85
CA ASP A 18 -33.47 13.71 3.05
C ASP A 18 -34.53 12.93 2.25
N HIS A 19 -35.67 13.56 1.91
CA HIS A 19 -36.69 12.93 1.08
C HIS A 19 -36.19 12.65 -0.35
N GLU A 20 -35.28 13.47 -0.86
CA GLU A 20 -34.63 13.23 -2.17
C GLU A 20 -33.61 12.09 -2.09
N ALA A 21 -33.10 11.78 -0.88
CA ALA A 21 -32.13 10.71 -0.69
C ALA A 21 -32.73 9.32 -0.96
N ALA A 22 -34.04 9.14 -0.82
CA ALA A 22 -34.71 7.86 -1.10
C ALA A 22 -34.58 7.38 -2.57
N ALA A 23 -34.18 8.27 -3.49
CA ALA A 23 -33.98 7.92 -4.90
C ALA A 23 -32.62 7.26 -5.21
N PHE A 24 -31.71 7.15 -4.24
CA PHE A 24 -30.36 6.62 -4.44
C PHE A 24 -30.27 5.13 -4.09
N ASP A 25 -29.53 4.36 -4.90
CA ASP A 25 -29.32 2.92 -4.69
C ASP A 25 -28.50 2.59 -3.44
N ALA A 26 -27.65 3.53 -2.99
CA ALA A 26 -26.90 3.45 -1.75
C ALA A 26 -26.55 4.84 -1.24
N ILE A 27 -26.52 5.00 0.08
CA ILE A 27 -26.24 6.27 0.74
C ILE A 27 -25.16 6.04 1.79
N ILE A 28 -24.10 6.84 1.77
CA ILE A 28 -23.11 6.88 2.84
C ILE A 28 -23.43 8.09 3.71
N ASN A 29 -23.86 7.83 4.94
CA ASN A 29 -24.08 8.84 5.97
C ASN A 29 -22.82 8.99 6.83
N VAL A 30 -22.37 10.23 7.04
CA VAL A 30 -21.26 10.54 7.96
C VAL A 30 -21.85 11.21 9.19
N GLY A 31 -21.94 10.48 10.29
CA GLY A 31 -22.63 10.96 11.49
C GLY A 31 -23.00 9.84 12.46
N THR A 32 -23.95 10.10 13.35
CA THR A 32 -24.39 9.12 14.36
C THR A 32 -25.70 8.45 13.98
N ALA A 33 -26.67 9.18 13.43
CA ALA A 33 -28.01 8.65 13.15
C ALA A 33 -27.99 7.57 12.06
N VAL A 34 -28.72 6.47 12.28
CA VAL A 34 -28.93 5.41 11.28
C VAL A 34 -30.40 5.40 10.87
N ALA A 35 -30.68 5.47 9.56
CA ALA A 35 -32.03 5.35 9.02
C ALA A 35 -32.25 3.95 8.46
N ASN A 36 -33.11 3.16 9.14
CA ASN A 36 -33.37 1.77 8.77
C ASN A 36 -34.23 1.60 7.51
N GLU A 37 -34.96 2.65 7.11
CA GLU A 37 -35.87 2.63 5.95
C GLU A 37 -35.18 2.98 4.62
N LEU A 38 -33.89 3.31 4.66
CA LEU A 38 -33.10 3.73 3.50
C LEU A 38 -31.90 2.78 3.32
N PRO A 39 -31.29 2.69 2.12
CA PRO A 39 -30.07 1.92 1.90
C PRO A 39 -28.83 2.61 2.50
N TRP A 40 -28.92 2.96 3.78
CA TRP A 40 -27.91 3.71 4.52
C TRP A 40 -26.79 2.82 5.02
N VAL A 41 -25.59 3.32 4.78
CA VAL A 41 -24.38 2.93 5.47
C VAL A 41 -23.93 4.14 6.28
N THR A 42 -24.03 4.05 7.59
CA THR A 42 -23.60 5.12 8.50
C THR A 42 -22.21 4.83 8.99
N VAL A 43 -21.33 5.84 8.93
CA VAL A 43 -19.96 5.75 9.41
C VAL A 43 -19.61 6.92 10.30
N ASN A 44 -18.80 6.67 11.33
CA ASN A 44 -18.12 7.72 12.08
C ASN A 44 -16.77 7.20 12.59
N SER A 45 -16.04 8.08 13.27
CA SER A 45 -14.75 7.74 13.88
C SER A 45 -14.50 8.55 15.13
N SER A 46 -13.75 7.98 16.08
CA SER A 46 -13.25 8.69 17.26
C SER A 46 -11.83 8.24 17.56
N GLY A 47 -10.85 9.13 17.36
CA GLY A 47 -9.44 8.80 17.47
C GLY A 47 -9.06 7.66 16.51
N TRP A 48 -8.58 6.56 17.07
CA TRP A 48 -8.17 5.36 16.34
C TRP A 48 -9.33 4.44 15.93
N LEU A 49 -10.56 4.76 16.32
CA LEU A 49 -11.74 3.95 16.02
C LEU A 49 -12.35 4.30 14.67
N ALA A 50 -12.70 3.27 13.93
CA ALA A 50 -13.57 3.33 12.76
C ALA A 50 -14.87 2.58 13.07
N ARG A 51 -16.01 3.22 12.82
CA ARG A 51 -17.33 2.63 13.07
C ARG A 51 -18.14 2.56 11.79
N VAL A 52 -18.91 1.49 11.65
CA VAL A 52 -19.85 1.31 10.56
C VAL A 52 -21.10 0.58 11.05
N ALA A 53 -22.26 1.08 10.63
CA ALA A 53 -23.53 0.41 10.77
C ALA A 53 -24.30 0.48 9.46
N THR A 54 -25.07 -0.56 9.14
CA THR A 54 -25.96 -0.58 7.98
C THR A 54 -27.41 -0.70 8.45
N ALA A 55 -28.35 -0.17 7.66
CA ALA A 55 -29.78 -0.28 7.96
C ALA A 55 -30.24 -1.73 8.34
N PRO A 56 -29.79 -2.82 7.66
CA PRO A 56 -30.19 -4.18 8.03
C PRO A 56 -29.65 -4.67 9.38
N SER A 57 -28.74 -3.95 10.03
CA SER A 57 -28.18 -4.36 11.32
C SER A 57 -29.07 -4.07 12.51
N GLY A 58 -30.12 -3.25 12.32
CA GLY A 58 -31.00 -2.81 13.41
C GLY A 58 -30.36 -1.82 14.39
N ALA A 59 -29.17 -1.29 14.08
CA ALA A 59 -28.58 -0.22 14.87
C ALA A 59 -29.32 1.08 14.58
N ASN A 60 -29.68 1.84 15.61
CA ASN A 60 -30.36 3.13 15.45
C ASN A 60 -29.38 4.32 15.48
N GLU A 61 -28.22 4.14 16.11
CA GLU A 61 -27.21 5.18 16.25
C GLU A 61 -25.80 4.58 16.38
N LEU A 62 -24.80 5.27 15.84
CA LEU A 62 -23.39 5.05 16.15
C LEU A 62 -22.96 5.90 17.35
N PRO A 63 -22.25 5.33 18.34
CA PRO A 63 -21.77 6.10 19.48
C PRO A 63 -20.80 7.21 19.05
N TRP A 64 -20.89 8.35 19.74
CA TRP A 64 -20.01 9.48 19.54
C TRP A 64 -19.35 9.89 20.86
N PHE A 65 -18.05 9.68 20.91
CA PHE A 65 -17.20 10.13 22.01
C PHE A 65 -16.16 11.07 21.40
N PRO A 66 -16.17 12.38 21.71
CA PRO A 66 -15.13 13.28 21.23
C PRO A 66 -13.75 12.78 21.65
N ALA A 67 -12.85 12.64 20.69
CA ALA A 67 -11.45 12.28 20.93
C ALA A 67 -10.53 13.17 20.10
N SER A 68 -9.22 13.08 20.35
CA SER A 68 -8.23 13.79 19.54
C SER A 68 -8.37 13.37 18.07
N ALA A 69 -8.29 14.35 17.18
CA ALA A 69 -8.38 14.10 15.74
C ALA A 69 -7.27 13.13 15.30
N ASN A 70 -7.66 12.05 14.62
CA ASN A 70 -6.73 11.09 14.04
C ASN A 70 -7.29 10.63 12.70
N ALA A 71 -6.56 10.93 11.62
CA ALA A 71 -6.97 10.61 10.26
C ALA A 71 -7.14 9.09 10.04
N CYS A 72 -6.37 8.24 10.73
CA CYS A 72 -6.44 6.78 10.57
C CYS A 72 -7.86 6.24 10.83
N GLY A 73 -8.50 6.62 11.94
CA GLY A 73 -9.86 6.17 12.27
C GLY A 73 -10.88 6.63 11.23
N SER A 74 -10.84 7.92 10.85
CA SER A 74 -11.78 8.49 9.87
C SER A 74 -11.64 7.90 8.47
N LEU A 75 -10.41 7.64 8.01
CA LEU A 75 -10.14 7.06 6.70
C LEU A 75 -10.49 5.57 6.66
N ALA A 76 -10.23 4.83 7.75
CA ALA A 76 -10.69 3.47 7.90
C ALA A 76 -12.23 3.40 7.86
N ALA A 77 -12.93 4.29 8.58
CA ALA A 77 -14.38 4.37 8.55
C ALA A 77 -14.91 4.68 7.15
N ALA A 78 -14.29 5.61 6.42
CA ALA A 78 -14.64 5.91 5.03
C ALA A 78 -14.48 4.68 4.11
N CYS A 79 -13.41 3.89 4.27
CA CYS A 79 -13.21 2.67 3.51
C CYS A 79 -14.25 1.59 3.85
N LEU A 80 -14.60 1.43 5.13
CA LEU A 80 -15.67 0.52 5.56
C LEU A 80 -17.02 0.93 4.95
N GLY A 81 -17.34 2.23 5.01
CA GLY A 81 -18.55 2.80 4.44
C GLY A 81 -18.66 2.59 2.94
N ALA A 82 -17.59 2.91 2.21
CA ALA A 82 -17.51 2.71 0.76
C ALA A 82 -17.64 1.22 0.39
N GLY A 83 -17.03 0.32 1.16
CA GLY A 83 -17.14 -1.12 0.92
C GLY A 83 -18.55 -1.65 1.14
N ALA A 84 -19.23 -1.20 2.19
CA ALA A 84 -20.61 -1.60 2.45
C ALA A 84 -21.59 -1.02 1.41
N ALA A 85 -21.41 0.25 1.02
CA ALA A 85 -22.23 0.86 -0.04
C ALA A 85 -22.03 0.16 -1.38
N PHE A 86 -20.79 -0.20 -1.72
CA PHE A 86 -20.47 -0.99 -2.90
C PHE A 86 -21.21 -2.34 -2.90
N LEU A 87 -21.19 -3.07 -1.77
CA LEU A 87 -21.90 -4.35 -1.64
C LEU A 87 -23.42 -4.18 -1.73
N THR A 88 -23.97 -3.09 -1.19
CA THR A 88 -25.39 -2.72 -1.34
C THR A 88 -25.76 -2.50 -2.80
N ILE A 89 -24.97 -1.73 -3.56
CA ILE A 89 -25.18 -1.51 -5.01
C ILE A 89 -25.16 -2.83 -5.79
N LEU A 90 -24.35 -3.79 -5.36
CA LEU A 90 -24.31 -5.14 -5.96
C LEU A 90 -25.49 -6.05 -5.54
N GLY A 91 -26.49 -5.52 -4.82
CA GLY A 91 -27.63 -6.29 -4.31
C GLY A 91 -27.25 -7.25 -3.19
N ARG A 92 -26.14 -7.00 -2.49
CA ARG A 92 -25.63 -7.82 -1.39
C ARG A 92 -25.40 -6.96 -0.14
N PRO A 93 -26.42 -6.26 0.37
CA PRO A 93 -26.24 -5.35 1.50
C PRO A 93 -25.70 -6.12 2.72
N PRO A 94 -24.55 -5.70 3.27
CA PRO A 94 -23.98 -6.39 4.41
C PRO A 94 -24.78 -6.05 5.68
N ASN A 95 -24.98 -7.03 6.56
CA ASN A 95 -25.52 -6.81 7.89
C ASN A 95 -24.35 -6.58 8.86
N ILE A 96 -24.02 -5.31 9.12
CA ILE A 96 -22.84 -4.91 9.90
C ILE A 96 -23.19 -3.84 10.91
N SER A 97 -22.69 -4.00 12.13
CA SER A 97 -22.75 -3.00 13.20
C SER A 97 -21.60 -3.25 14.15
N HIS A 98 -20.45 -2.63 13.89
CA HIS A 98 -19.24 -2.87 14.67
C HIS A 98 -18.30 -1.67 14.60
N GLU A 99 -17.31 -1.71 15.47
CA GLU A 99 -16.18 -0.80 15.45
C GLU A 99 -14.86 -1.55 15.44
N ILE A 100 -13.84 -0.92 14.82
CA ILE A 100 -12.49 -1.45 14.71
C ILE A 100 -11.54 -0.41 15.25
N SER A 101 -10.62 -0.83 16.14
CA SER A 101 -9.50 0.01 16.58
C SER A 101 -8.29 -0.20 15.69
N LEU A 102 -7.80 0.87 15.05
CA LEU A 102 -6.54 0.82 14.31
C LEU A 102 -5.31 0.82 15.21
N PHE A 103 -5.50 1.07 16.52
CA PHE A 103 -4.42 1.01 17.50
C PHE A 103 -4.18 -0.43 17.99
N SER A 104 -5.24 -1.11 18.43
CA SER A 104 -5.20 -2.47 19.00
C SER A 104 -5.59 -3.58 18.03
N HIS A 105 -6.14 -3.23 16.86
CA HIS A 105 -6.69 -4.15 15.85
C HIS A 105 -7.85 -5.03 16.35
N GLN A 106 -8.44 -4.65 17.49
CA GLN A 106 -9.64 -5.29 18.00
C GLN A 106 -10.85 -4.84 17.19
N GLU A 107 -11.79 -5.77 17.05
CA GLU A 107 -13.12 -5.56 16.51
C GLU A 107 -14.12 -5.93 17.60
N ALA A 108 -15.13 -5.09 17.81
CA ALA A 108 -16.18 -5.31 18.80
C ALA A 108 -17.48 -4.63 18.39
N ASP A 109 -18.53 -4.91 19.17
CA ASP A 109 -19.78 -4.17 19.07
C ASP A 109 -19.55 -2.67 19.33
N LEU A 110 -20.47 -1.86 18.80
CA LEU A 110 -20.39 -0.40 18.89
C LEU A 110 -20.27 0.08 20.34
N GLY A 111 -19.28 0.94 20.61
CA GLY A 111 -19.06 1.59 21.90
C GLY A 111 -18.26 0.78 22.91
N MET A 112 -17.71 -0.37 22.52
CA MET A 112 -17.00 -1.28 23.42
C MET A 112 -15.48 -1.08 23.46
N LEU A 113 -14.90 -0.34 22.50
CA LEU A 113 -13.47 -0.11 22.35
C LEU A 113 -13.07 1.31 22.78
N HIS A 114 -11.83 1.43 23.25
CA HIS A 114 -11.21 2.71 23.57
C HIS A 114 -10.76 3.45 22.30
N ALA A 115 -10.89 4.78 22.29
CA ALA A 115 -10.48 5.66 21.17
C ALA A 115 -8.98 5.64 20.83
N GLY A 116 -8.17 4.84 21.55
CA GLY A 116 -6.71 4.87 21.52
C GLY A 116 -6.10 6.13 22.16
N PRO A 117 -4.77 6.23 22.19
CA PRO A 117 -4.07 7.41 22.73
C PRO A 117 -4.23 8.62 21.81
N ALA A 118 -4.10 9.83 22.36
CA ALA A 118 -3.99 11.04 21.57
C ALA A 118 -2.72 11.00 20.69
N LEU A 119 -2.79 11.63 19.52
CA LEU A 119 -1.60 11.84 18.70
C LEU A 119 -0.65 12.82 19.42
N PRO A 120 0.67 12.68 19.25
CA PRO A 120 1.62 13.67 19.75
C PRO A 120 1.30 15.07 19.22
N SER A 121 1.50 16.09 20.05
CA SER A 121 1.26 17.49 19.69
C SER A 121 2.33 18.05 18.75
N GLY A 122 3.53 17.46 18.77
CA GLY A 122 4.65 17.82 17.90
C GLY A 122 4.75 16.91 16.67
N PRO A 123 5.49 17.34 15.64
CA PRO A 123 5.72 16.52 14.46
C PRO A 123 6.59 15.31 14.80
N LEU A 124 6.30 14.18 14.17
CA LEU A 124 7.07 12.95 14.22
C LEU A 124 7.93 12.85 12.97
N GLU A 125 9.22 12.60 13.13
CA GLU A 125 10.16 12.50 12.02
C GLU A 125 10.15 11.10 11.39
N ILE A 126 9.89 11.03 10.09
CA ILE A 126 10.05 9.81 9.28
C ILE A 126 11.34 9.86 8.47
N ASP A 127 12.08 8.75 8.50
CA ASP A 127 13.11 8.40 7.52
C ASP A 127 12.83 6.97 7.05
N ALA A 128 12.45 6.80 5.79
CA ALA A 128 11.94 5.53 5.31
C ALA A 128 12.22 5.25 3.83
N PHE A 129 12.23 3.98 3.48
CA PHE A 129 12.00 3.55 2.10
C PHE A 129 10.53 3.20 1.92
N LEU A 130 9.98 3.61 0.78
CA LEU A 130 8.66 3.25 0.32
C LEU A 130 8.79 2.46 -0.98
N VAL A 131 8.72 1.14 -0.89
CA VAL A 131 9.00 0.22 -2.00
C VAL A 131 7.68 -0.24 -2.61
N GLY A 132 7.49 0.00 -3.90
CA GLY A 132 6.20 -0.15 -4.57
C GLY A 132 5.26 1.01 -4.25
N CYS A 133 5.03 1.89 -5.22
CA CYS A 133 4.15 3.05 -5.17
C CYS A 133 2.76 2.74 -5.74
N GLY A 134 2.31 1.51 -5.52
CA GLY A 134 1.04 0.96 -5.97
C GLY A 134 -0.20 1.51 -5.25
N ALA A 135 -1.31 0.78 -5.38
CA ALA A 135 -2.61 1.20 -4.84
C ALA A 135 -2.62 1.27 -3.30
N VAL A 136 -2.07 0.25 -2.62
CA VAL A 136 -1.99 0.22 -1.15
C VAL A 136 -1.11 1.36 -0.62
N THR A 137 -0.01 1.64 -1.31
CA THR A 137 0.90 2.74 -0.99
C THR A 137 0.26 4.12 -1.24
N ASN A 138 -0.62 4.25 -2.22
CA ASN A 138 -1.42 5.47 -2.40
C ASN A 138 -2.35 5.70 -1.19
N GLY A 139 -2.99 4.65 -0.66
CA GLY A 139 -3.76 4.71 0.58
C GLY A 139 -2.91 5.11 1.80
N TRP A 140 -1.69 4.56 1.89
CA TRP A 140 -0.72 4.90 2.92
C TRP A 140 -0.34 6.38 2.84
N ALA A 141 0.10 6.86 1.67
CA ALA A 141 0.52 8.25 1.47
C ALA A 141 -0.62 9.25 1.71
N TYR A 142 -1.85 8.89 1.29
CA TYR A 142 -3.04 9.70 1.58
C TYR A 142 -3.27 9.87 3.09
N THR A 143 -3.02 8.81 3.85
CA THR A 143 -3.17 8.82 5.32
C THR A 143 -2.04 9.62 5.97
N ILE A 144 -0.78 9.33 5.62
CA ILE A 144 0.41 9.98 6.18
C ILE A 144 0.38 11.50 5.99
N LYS A 145 -0.07 12.01 4.83
CA LYS A 145 -0.22 13.45 4.57
C LYS A 145 -1.08 14.19 5.61
N ARG A 146 -1.97 13.48 6.31
CA ARG A 146 -2.91 14.04 7.30
C ARG A 146 -2.49 13.81 8.75
N LEU A 147 -1.36 13.16 8.96
CA LEU A 147 -0.80 12.90 10.28
C LEU A 147 0.26 13.95 10.59
N PRO A 148 0.60 14.17 11.88
CA PRO A 148 1.67 15.08 12.28
C PRO A 148 3.05 14.44 12.00
N ILE A 149 3.32 14.07 10.74
CA ILE A 149 4.55 13.41 10.30
C ILE A 149 5.27 14.35 9.34
N VAL A 150 6.56 14.56 9.58
CA VAL A 150 7.49 15.32 8.73
C VAL A 150 8.71 14.46 8.45
N GLY A 151 9.56 14.83 7.49
CA GLY A 151 10.87 14.19 7.33
C GLY A 151 11.18 13.88 5.88
N ARG A 152 11.74 12.70 5.63
CA ARG A 152 12.23 12.29 4.30
C ARG A 152 11.93 10.84 3.99
N LEU A 153 11.80 10.53 2.70
CA LEU A 153 11.71 9.15 2.23
C LEU A 153 12.24 9.00 0.81
N GLN A 154 12.62 7.78 0.47
CA GLN A 154 12.86 7.39 -0.93
C GLN A 154 11.71 6.53 -1.41
N ALA A 155 11.05 6.95 -2.49
CA ALA A 155 9.93 6.21 -3.09
C ALA A 155 10.43 5.44 -4.31
N ILE A 156 10.40 4.11 -4.26
CA ILE A 156 10.99 3.23 -5.28
C ILE A 156 9.88 2.48 -6.01
N ASP A 157 9.71 2.74 -7.30
CA ASP A 157 8.75 2.04 -8.16
C ASP A 157 9.15 2.19 -9.63
N ARG A 158 9.26 1.08 -10.35
CA ARG A 158 9.67 1.07 -11.77
C ARG A 158 8.60 1.54 -12.75
N GLN A 159 7.34 1.62 -12.31
CA GLN A 159 6.17 1.81 -13.16
C GLN A 159 5.72 3.27 -13.20
N ALA A 160 5.11 3.64 -14.33
CA ALA A 160 4.31 4.85 -14.46
C ALA A 160 2.83 4.57 -14.22
N LEU A 161 2.08 5.61 -13.84
CA LEU A 161 0.62 5.50 -13.66
C LEU A 161 -0.06 5.22 -15.01
N ARG A 162 -0.98 4.26 -15.00
CA ARG A 162 -1.79 3.90 -16.17
C ARG A 162 -3.28 4.07 -15.91
N ILE A 163 -4.09 3.90 -16.95
CA ILE A 163 -5.53 4.14 -16.88
C ILE A 163 -6.24 3.14 -15.94
N GLU A 164 -5.82 1.89 -15.95
CA GLU A 164 -6.28 0.82 -15.08
C GLU A 164 -5.97 1.07 -13.61
N ASN A 165 -4.95 1.90 -13.32
CA ASN A 165 -4.61 2.28 -11.95
C ASN A 165 -5.56 3.34 -11.36
N LEU A 166 -6.35 4.04 -12.18
CA LEU A 166 -7.28 5.06 -11.68
C LEU A 166 -8.40 4.50 -10.82
N GLY A 167 -8.81 3.25 -11.06
CA GLY A 167 -9.81 2.56 -10.24
C GLY A 167 -9.32 2.30 -8.81
N PRO A 168 -8.20 1.59 -8.62
CA PRO A 168 -7.73 1.20 -7.29
C PRO A 168 -7.01 2.30 -6.49
N TYR A 169 -6.61 3.44 -7.10
CA TYR A 169 -5.80 4.46 -6.43
C TYR A 169 -6.68 5.58 -5.90
N VAL A 170 -6.54 5.90 -4.61
CA VAL A 170 -7.38 6.92 -3.93
C VAL A 170 -7.24 8.32 -4.53
N LEU A 171 -6.07 8.65 -5.08
CA LEU A 171 -5.72 10.01 -5.49
C LEU A 171 -5.21 10.17 -6.91
N ALA A 172 -5.08 9.07 -7.66
CA ALA A 172 -4.62 9.15 -9.03
C ALA A 172 -5.66 9.86 -9.90
N THR A 173 -5.20 10.79 -10.72
CA THR A 173 -6.05 11.52 -11.67
C THR A 173 -5.68 11.18 -13.11
N ARG A 174 -6.62 11.42 -14.03
CA ARG A 174 -6.35 11.23 -15.48
C ARG A 174 -5.20 12.08 -15.99
N ALA A 175 -4.95 13.25 -15.38
CA ALA A 175 -3.86 14.14 -15.74
C ALA A 175 -2.47 13.56 -15.41
N GLN A 176 -2.40 12.58 -14.51
CA GLN A 176 -1.14 11.97 -14.07
C GLN A 176 -0.80 10.70 -14.85
N ILE A 177 -1.62 10.27 -15.81
CA ILE A 177 -1.32 9.10 -16.65
C ILE A 177 0.05 9.31 -17.33
N ARG A 178 0.89 8.26 -17.32
CA ARG A 178 2.32 8.23 -17.72
C ARG A 178 3.29 8.93 -16.77
N THR A 179 2.84 9.52 -15.67
CA THR A 179 3.75 10.03 -14.63
C THR A 179 4.31 8.87 -13.83
N PRO A 180 5.63 8.80 -13.56
CA PRO A 180 6.20 7.78 -12.69
C PRO A 180 5.48 7.71 -11.35
N LYS A 181 5.13 6.51 -10.86
CA LYS A 181 4.35 6.37 -9.62
C LYS A 181 5.11 6.93 -8.41
N ALA A 182 6.42 6.73 -8.35
CA ALA A 182 7.28 7.33 -7.33
C ALA A 182 7.20 8.87 -7.32
N GLN A 183 7.10 9.50 -8.49
CA GLN A 183 6.96 10.95 -8.62
C GLN A 183 5.60 11.43 -8.09
N ILE A 184 4.52 10.68 -8.34
CA ILE A 184 3.18 10.99 -7.81
C ILE A 184 3.20 11.01 -6.27
N ILE A 185 3.88 10.04 -5.63
CA ILE A 185 4.03 10.04 -4.18
C ILE A 185 4.80 11.27 -3.70
N ALA A 186 5.85 11.68 -4.43
CA ALA A 186 6.63 12.85 -4.08
C ALA A 186 5.81 14.13 -4.06
N GLU A 187 5.02 14.35 -5.11
CA GLU A 187 4.09 15.48 -5.21
C GLU A 187 3.00 15.43 -4.15
N LEU A 188 2.52 14.23 -3.82
CA LEU A 188 1.48 14.06 -2.83
C LEU A 188 1.97 14.46 -1.43
N LEU A 189 3.14 14.01 -1.00
CA LEU A 189 3.62 14.21 0.37
C LEU A 189 4.31 15.57 0.60
N ALA A 190 4.64 16.29 -0.47
CA ALA A 190 5.18 17.64 -0.38
C ALA A 190 4.17 18.66 0.21
N PRO A 191 4.66 19.72 0.90
CA PRO A 191 6.06 19.95 1.29
C PRO A 191 6.45 19.27 2.62
N THR A 192 5.49 18.66 3.32
CA THR A 192 5.67 18.16 4.69
C THR A 192 6.71 17.07 4.80
N ILE A 193 6.80 16.20 3.78
CA ILE A 193 7.80 15.15 3.70
C ILE A 193 8.54 15.29 2.37
N VAL A 194 9.87 15.34 2.44
CA VAL A 194 10.75 15.42 1.28
C VAL A 194 10.94 14.02 0.70
N VAL A 195 10.36 13.78 -0.46
CA VAL A 195 10.44 12.49 -1.15
C VAL A 195 11.48 12.57 -2.26
N THR A 196 12.42 11.64 -2.27
CA THR A 196 13.27 11.39 -3.44
C THR A 196 12.63 10.29 -4.29
N PRO A 197 12.05 10.61 -5.46
CA PRO A 197 11.48 9.61 -6.35
C PRO A 197 12.58 8.81 -7.05
N ARG A 198 12.45 7.48 -7.03
CA ARG A 198 13.34 6.51 -7.66
C ARG A 198 12.52 5.66 -8.64
N PRO A 199 12.33 6.13 -9.89
CA PRO A 199 11.56 5.40 -10.88
C PRO A 199 12.36 4.23 -11.46
N GLU A 200 12.72 3.24 -10.62
CA GLU A 200 13.63 2.14 -10.99
C GLU A 200 13.19 0.81 -10.36
N GLU A 201 13.67 -0.30 -10.94
CA GLU A 201 13.44 -1.66 -10.42
C GLU A 201 14.12 -1.84 -9.05
N TRP A 202 13.44 -2.53 -8.12
CA TRP A 202 13.93 -2.70 -6.75
C TRP A 202 15.32 -3.34 -6.71
N GLU A 203 15.51 -4.38 -7.51
CA GLU A 203 16.77 -5.13 -7.58
C GLU A 203 17.94 -4.27 -8.07
N LEU A 204 17.66 -3.30 -8.95
CA LEU A 204 18.65 -2.32 -9.40
C LEU A 204 18.90 -1.23 -8.34
N PHE A 205 17.85 -0.78 -7.64
CA PHE A 205 18.01 0.17 -6.54
C PHE A 205 18.93 -0.35 -5.44
N LYS A 206 18.81 -1.63 -5.06
CA LYS A 206 19.65 -2.25 -4.02
C LYS A 206 21.15 -2.10 -4.27
N ILE A 207 21.57 -2.08 -5.54
CA ILE A 207 22.99 -1.91 -5.89
C ILE A 207 23.52 -0.58 -5.35
N ARG A 208 22.68 0.47 -5.33
CA ARG A 208 23.05 1.80 -4.81
C ARG A 208 23.29 1.82 -3.30
N LEU A 209 22.81 0.81 -2.55
CA LEU A 209 23.09 0.71 -1.12
C LEU A 209 24.60 0.60 -0.85
N ASN A 210 25.35 0.00 -1.78
CA ASN A 210 26.81 -0.06 -1.74
C ASN A 210 27.52 1.26 -2.11
N TYR A 211 26.76 2.30 -2.48
CA TYR A 211 27.26 3.59 -2.94
C TYR A 211 26.74 4.74 -2.08
N GLY A 212 26.70 4.53 -0.75
CA GLY A 212 26.43 5.58 0.23
C GLY A 212 24.95 5.83 0.54
N ILE A 213 24.04 4.95 0.10
CA ILE A 213 22.65 4.96 0.56
C ILE A 213 22.49 4.01 1.74
N THR A 214 22.18 4.56 2.92
CA THR A 214 21.88 3.76 4.11
C THR A 214 20.45 3.23 4.09
N VAL A 215 20.28 1.98 4.52
CA VAL A 215 18.94 1.43 4.76
C VAL A 215 18.33 2.13 5.98
N PRO A 216 17.16 2.77 5.87
CA PRO A 216 16.51 3.44 6.99
C PRO A 216 15.90 2.41 7.96
N ALA A 217 15.60 2.87 9.17
CA ALA A 217 15.00 2.04 10.21
C ALA A 217 13.61 1.51 9.81
N LEU A 218 12.85 2.27 9.01
CA LEU A 218 11.52 1.90 8.53
C LEU A 218 11.53 1.63 7.02
N ILE A 219 11.02 0.47 6.63
CA ILE A 219 10.65 0.20 5.24
C ILE A 219 9.15 -0.08 5.18
N VAL A 220 8.46 0.63 4.29
CA VAL A 220 7.07 0.39 3.94
C VAL A 220 7.04 -0.23 2.54
N ASN A 221 6.41 -1.39 2.43
CA ASN A 221 6.42 -2.21 1.22
C ASN A 221 4.99 -2.42 0.69
N GLY A 222 4.79 -2.16 -0.60
CA GLY A 222 3.52 -2.31 -1.31
C GLY A 222 3.66 -3.00 -2.66
N LEU A 223 4.68 -3.86 -2.79
CA LEU A 223 4.96 -4.66 -3.99
C LEU A 223 3.92 -5.76 -4.21
N ASP A 224 3.80 -6.25 -5.43
CA ASP A 224 2.92 -7.35 -5.84
C ASP A 224 3.63 -8.72 -5.85
N HIS A 225 4.88 -8.77 -6.30
CA HIS A 225 5.66 -10.00 -6.42
C HIS A 225 6.27 -10.50 -5.11
N VAL A 226 6.00 -11.76 -4.76
CA VAL A 226 6.44 -12.36 -3.49
C VAL A 226 7.97 -12.44 -3.42
N GLY A 227 8.64 -12.81 -4.50
CA GLY A 227 10.10 -12.88 -4.56
C GLY A 227 10.77 -11.52 -4.27
N THR A 228 10.21 -10.43 -4.80
CA THR A 228 10.71 -9.08 -4.52
C THR A 228 10.42 -8.64 -3.09
N ARG A 229 9.25 -9.00 -2.53
CA ARG A 229 8.97 -8.79 -1.09
C ARG A 229 9.97 -9.52 -0.19
N HIS A 230 10.33 -10.75 -0.55
CA HIS A 230 11.39 -11.51 0.14
C HIS A 230 12.73 -10.79 0.06
N SER A 231 13.06 -10.18 -1.08
CA SER A 231 14.27 -9.37 -1.16
C SER A 231 14.23 -8.13 -0.26
N VAL A 232 13.10 -7.43 -0.17
CA VAL A 232 12.98 -6.24 0.70
C VAL A 232 13.18 -6.63 2.17
N GLN A 233 12.56 -7.74 2.60
CA GLN A 233 12.71 -8.28 3.95
C GLN A 233 14.17 -8.56 4.34
N ARG A 234 15.01 -8.96 3.37
CA ARG A 234 16.44 -9.25 3.57
C ARG A 234 17.33 -8.02 3.72
N LEU A 235 16.78 -6.81 3.62
CA LEU A 235 17.48 -5.62 4.11
C LEU A 235 17.46 -5.52 5.64
N TRP A 236 16.66 -6.35 6.30
CA TRP A 236 16.54 -6.41 7.77
C TRP A 236 16.39 -5.04 8.44
N PRO A 237 15.46 -4.18 7.98
CA PRO A 237 15.23 -2.90 8.64
C PRO A 237 14.74 -3.13 10.08
N GLU A 238 14.91 -2.14 10.95
CA GLU A 238 14.37 -2.22 12.32
C GLU A 238 12.86 -2.48 12.33
N THR A 239 12.12 -1.99 11.34
CA THR A 239 10.70 -2.28 11.15
C THR A 239 10.35 -2.35 9.67
N LEU A 240 9.78 -3.47 9.25
CA LEU A 240 9.15 -3.63 7.95
C LEU A 240 7.63 -3.60 8.10
N VAL A 241 6.95 -2.79 7.28
CA VAL A 241 5.49 -2.78 7.13
C VAL A 241 5.16 -3.20 5.70
N ASP A 242 4.71 -4.44 5.52
CA ASP A 242 4.24 -4.97 4.23
C ASP A 242 2.73 -4.79 4.11
N MET A 243 2.28 -4.27 2.97
CA MET A 243 0.87 -4.02 2.68
C MET A 243 0.48 -4.77 1.40
N ALA A 244 -0.69 -5.41 1.44
CA ALA A 244 -1.24 -6.08 0.28
C ALA A 244 -2.76 -6.00 0.23
N ALA A 245 -3.28 -6.08 -0.98
CA ALA A 245 -4.70 -6.15 -1.26
C ALA A 245 -4.93 -7.08 -2.44
N GLY A 246 -6.01 -7.86 -2.38
CA GLY A 246 -6.45 -8.76 -3.45
C GLY A 246 -7.95 -8.95 -3.38
N ALA A 247 -8.64 -8.72 -4.50
CA ALA A 247 -10.11 -8.72 -4.57
C ALA A 247 -10.76 -7.89 -3.44
N LEU A 248 -11.44 -8.55 -2.49
CA LEU A 248 -12.08 -7.94 -1.32
C LEU A 248 -11.31 -8.16 0.00
N THR A 249 -10.04 -8.54 -0.09
CA THR A 249 -9.18 -8.84 1.06
C THR A 249 -8.04 -7.85 1.18
N THR A 250 -7.76 -7.43 2.40
CA THR A 250 -6.56 -6.69 2.77
C THR A 250 -5.66 -7.54 3.65
N GLN A 251 -4.37 -7.26 3.58
CA GLN A 251 -3.36 -7.80 4.47
C GLN A 251 -2.36 -6.71 4.83
N VAL A 252 -1.92 -6.70 6.09
CA VAL A 252 -0.76 -5.94 6.54
C VAL A 252 0.08 -6.84 7.44
N ILE A 253 1.38 -6.92 7.18
CA ILE A 253 2.35 -7.65 8.01
C ILE A 253 3.37 -6.65 8.54
N VAL A 254 3.55 -6.60 9.86
CA VAL A 254 4.58 -5.80 10.51
C VAL A 254 5.60 -6.72 11.16
N LYS A 255 6.87 -6.56 10.76
CA LYS A 255 8.01 -7.28 11.31
C LYS A 255 9.00 -6.30 11.92
N PRO A 256 9.00 -6.10 13.25
CA PRO A 256 10.10 -5.47 13.96
C PRO A 256 11.32 -6.40 13.97
N ALA A 257 12.54 -5.89 13.76
CA ALA A 257 13.76 -6.69 13.66
C ALA A 257 13.98 -7.58 14.89
N ALA A 258 14.00 -6.99 16.09
CA ALA A 258 14.30 -7.64 17.37
C ALA A 258 13.15 -8.49 17.96
N THR A 259 12.38 -9.17 17.11
CA THR A 259 11.26 -10.02 17.54
C THR A 259 11.24 -11.36 16.82
N ASP A 260 10.79 -12.40 17.51
CA ASP A 260 10.53 -13.74 16.97
C ASP A 260 9.34 -13.80 15.98
N ALA A 261 8.78 -12.65 15.59
CA ALA A 261 7.58 -12.61 14.77
C ALA A 261 7.80 -13.12 13.34
N LEU A 262 6.73 -13.65 12.75
CA LEU A 262 6.68 -14.12 11.38
C LEU A 262 7.16 -13.04 10.41
N CYS A 263 8.18 -13.37 9.60
CA CYS A 263 8.67 -12.51 8.53
C CYS A 263 8.07 -12.90 7.17
N LEU A 264 8.27 -12.07 6.15
CA LEU A 264 7.71 -12.34 4.82
C LEU A 264 8.16 -13.67 4.21
N LEU A 265 9.40 -14.11 4.49
CA LEU A 265 9.97 -15.37 3.98
C LEU A 265 9.19 -16.61 4.41
N ARG A 266 8.43 -16.53 5.51
CA ARG A 266 7.59 -17.62 6.03
C ARG A 266 6.11 -17.31 5.92
N ALA A 267 5.74 -16.05 5.76
CA ALA A 267 4.34 -15.65 5.59
C ALA A 267 3.85 -15.87 4.15
N LEU A 268 4.74 -15.86 3.16
CA LEU A 268 4.41 -15.89 1.75
C LEU A 268 5.19 -16.99 1.03
N ASP A 269 4.47 -17.85 0.32
CA ASP A 269 5.08 -18.80 -0.61
C ASP A 269 5.20 -18.14 -1.99
N ILE A 270 6.34 -18.36 -2.66
CA ILE A 270 6.51 -17.92 -4.03
C ILE A 270 5.57 -18.76 -4.91
N PRO A 271 4.62 -18.15 -5.63
CA PRO A 271 3.68 -18.90 -6.47
C PRO A 271 4.42 -19.71 -7.53
N PRO A 272 3.96 -20.94 -7.84
CA PRO A 272 4.48 -21.70 -8.97
C PRO A 272 4.34 -20.89 -10.27
N GLY A 273 5.45 -20.57 -10.92
CA GLY A 273 5.48 -19.78 -12.16
C GLY A 273 5.80 -18.30 -11.99
N GLU A 274 5.94 -17.79 -10.76
CA GLU A 274 6.56 -16.48 -10.57
C GLU A 274 8.03 -16.54 -11.01
N LEU A 275 8.37 -15.82 -12.07
CA LEU A 275 9.72 -15.76 -12.61
C LEU A 275 10.63 -14.94 -11.69
N GLU A 276 11.90 -15.33 -11.62
CA GLU A 276 12.92 -14.52 -10.96
C GLU A 276 13.13 -13.22 -11.74
N TRP A 277 13.50 -12.14 -11.03
CA TRP A 277 13.52 -10.80 -11.62
C TRP A 277 14.39 -10.70 -12.88
N ALA A 278 15.54 -11.38 -12.91
CA ALA A 278 16.44 -11.32 -14.06
C ALA A 278 15.90 -12.16 -15.23
N GLU A 279 15.16 -13.23 -14.96
CA GLU A 279 14.47 -14.02 -15.98
C GLU A 279 13.32 -13.22 -16.62
N ARG A 280 12.52 -12.53 -15.79
CA ARG A 280 11.49 -11.61 -16.27
C ARG A 280 12.09 -10.52 -17.16
N LEU A 281 13.12 -9.83 -16.66
CA LEU A 281 13.78 -8.77 -17.42
C LEU A 281 14.47 -9.31 -18.68
N ALA A 282 14.96 -10.55 -18.68
CA ALA A 282 15.53 -11.17 -19.86
C ALA A 282 14.49 -11.33 -20.98
N LEU A 283 13.28 -11.78 -20.63
CA LEU A 283 12.16 -11.89 -21.58
C LEU A 283 11.75 -10.52 -22.15
N GLU A 284 11.81 -9.47 -21.34
CA GLU A 284 11.42 -8.13 -21.78
C GLU A 284 12.51 -7.48 -22.64
N THR A 285 13.77 -7.57 -22.22
CA THR A 285 14.88 -6.80 -22.82
C THR A 285 15.65 -7.57 -23.89
N GLY A 286 15.57 -8.89 -23.91
CA GLY A 286 16.40 -9.78 -24.73
C GLY A 286 17.83 -9.99 -24.20
N LEU A 287 18.20 -9.38 -23.06
CA LEU A 287 19.47 -9.66 -22.39
C LEU A 287 19.41 -11.01 -21.65
N SER A 288 20.54 -11.70 -21.49
CA SER A 288 20.54 -12.94 -20.71
C SER A 288 20.32 -12.66 -19.21
N PRO A 289 19.69 -13.57 -18.45
CA PRO A 289 19.51 -13.40 -17.00
C PRO A 289 20.84 -13.19 -16.26
N GLU A 290 21.90 -13.90 -16.66
CA GLU A 290 23.23 -13.75 -16.08
C GLU A 290 23.82 -12.35 -16.34
N ARG A 291 23.63 -11.82 -17.55
CA ARG A 291 24.04 -10.47 -17.91
C ARG A 291 23.34 -9.42 -17.05
N ILE A 292 22.05 -9.62 -16.77
CA ILE A 292 21.26 -8.73 -15.92
C ILE A 292 21.73 -8.79 -14.46
N ARG A 293 21.97 -9.99 -13.90
CA ARG A 293 22.42 -10.17 -12.51
C ARG A 293 23.81 -9.58 -12.26
N ASN A 294 24.76 -9.89 -13.13
CA ASN A 294 26.18 -9.62 -12.88
C ASN A 294 26.68 -8.36 -13.59
N GLY A 295 25.91 -7.85 -14.56
CA GLY A 295 26.34 -6.81 -15.48
C GLY A 295 25.48 -5.56 -15.47
N SER A 296 24.52 -5.42 -14.57
CA SER A 296 23.55 -4.33 -14.55
C SER A 296 24.17 -2.91 -14.60
N VAL A 297 25.38 -2.73 -14.08
CA VAL A 297 26.12 -1.46 -14.09
C VAL A 297 27.11 -1.30 -15.25
N THR A 298 27.09 -2.21 -16.23
CA THR A 298 27.99 -2.19 -17.39
C THR A 298 27.23 -1.85 -18.67
N GLU A 299 27.96 -1.50 -19.73
CA GLU A 299 27.38 -1.09 -21.01
C GLU A 299 26.82 -2.27 -21.83
N ILE A 300 25.77 -1.99 -22.61
CA ILE A 300 25.23 -2.91 -23.62
C ILE A 300 26.24 -3.06 -24.75
N THR A 301 26.70 -4.29 -24.97
CA THR A 301 27.74 -4.63 -25.94
C THR A 301 27.15 -5.15 -27.26
N LYS A 302 27.99 -5.25 -28.30
CA LYS A 302 27.61 -5.91 -29.55
C LYS A 302 27.25 -7.39 -29.34
N ALA A 303 27.94 -8.09 -28.44
CA ALA A 303 27.66 -9.50 -28.14
C ALA A 303 26.26 -9.67 -27.52
N ASP A 304 25.84 -8.73 -26.66
CA ASP A 304 24.49 -8.72 -26.10
C ASP A 304 23.43 -8.59 -27.21
N ILE A 305 23.66 -7.70 -28.18
CA ILE A 305 22.76 -7.46 -29.33
C ILE A 305 22.69 -8.68 -30.26
N ASP A 306 23.83 -9.27 -30.58
CA ASP A 306 23.91 -10.42 -31.47
C ASP A 306 23.20 -11.65 -30.85
N THR A 307 23.11 -11.73 -29.51
CA THR A 307 22.45 -12.82 -28.76
C THR A 307 20.94 -12.62 -28.59
N ALA A 308 20.46 -11.37 -28.53
CA ALA A 308 19.08 -11.03 -28.18
C ALA A 308 18.01 -11.38 -29.24
N GLY A 309 18.41 -11.95 -30.38
CA GLY A 309 17.52 -12.24 -31.50
C GLY A 309 17.04 -10.98 -32.24
N THR A 310 16.34 -11.15 -33.36
CA THR A 310 16.02 -10.04 -34.28
C THR A 310 15.08 -8.99 -33.69
N ALA A 311 14.09 -9.42 -32.88
CA ALA A 311 13.09 -8.55 -32.28
C ALA A 311 13.70 -7.58 -31.25
N HIS A 312 14.47 -8.10 -30.28
CA HIS A 312 15.09 -7.28 -29.24
C HIS A 312 16.41 -6.65 -29.70
N GLY A 313 17.18 -7.31 -30.58
CA GLY A 313 18.45 -6.81 -31.08
C GLY A 313 18.33 -5.43 -31.74
N THR A 314 17.25 -5.18 -32.49
CA THR A 314 16.99 -3.85 -33.09
C THR A 314 16.78 -2.76 -32.03
N GLN A 315 16.15 -3.10 -30.90
CA GLN A 315 15.94 -2.16 -29.79
C GLN A 315 17.24 -1.96 -28.98
N LEU A 316 18.00 -3.03 -28.75
CA LEU A 316 19.27 -2.98 -28.03
C LEU A 316 20.34 -2.21 -28.82
N GLU A 317 20.38 -2.29 -30.15
CA GLU A 317 21.34 -1.51 -30.96
C GLU A 317 21.15 0.00 -30.76
N LYS A 318 19.91 0.48 -30.61
CA LYS A 318 19.62 1.90 -30.27
C LYS A 318 20.16 2.30 -28.89
N SER A 319 20.47 1.33 -28.04
CA SER A 319 20.95 1.50 -26.68
C SER A 319 22.40 1.05 -26.49
N ARG A 320 23.11 0.74 -27.58
CA ARG A 320 24.51 0.31 -27.53
C ARG A 320 25.39 1.36 -26.84
N GLY A 321 26.26 0.92 -25.94
CA GLY A 321 27.11 1.79 -25.13
C GLY A 321 26.39 2.48 -23.97
N LYS A 322 25.07 2.31 -23.82
CA LYS A 322 24.36 2.74 -22.60
C LYS A 322 24.45 1.65 -21.52
N LEU A 323 24.33 2.06 -20.26
CA LEU A 323 24.28 1.13 -19.12
C LEU A 323 23.01 0.28 -19.17
N ILE A 324 23.15 -1.01 -18.82
CA ILE A 324 22.04 -1.97 -18.76
C ILE A 324 20.95 -1.49 -17.81
N CYS A 325 21.28 -1.02 -16.61
CA CYS A 325 20.31 -0.51 -15.65
C CYS A 325 19.50 0.68 -16.19
N GLY A 326 20.15 1.59 -16.92
CA GLY A 326 19.49 2.72 -17.56
C GLY A 326 18.47 2.27 -18.60
N ARG A 327 18.82 1.25 -19.40
CA ARG A 327 17.92 0.66 -20.39
C ARG A 327 16.74 -0.06 -19.75
N VAL A 328 16.99 -0.88 -18.73
CA VAL A 328 15.92 -1.58 -17.98
C VAL A 328 14.93 -0.58 -17.40
N THR A 329 15.41 0.51 -16.81
CA THR A 329 14.56 1.56 -16.26
C THR A 329 13.73 2.26 -17.34
N GLU A 330 14.33 2.68 -18.45
CA GLU A 330 13.62 3.28 -19.58
C GLU A 330 12.54 2.33 -20.12
N GLN A 331 12.88 1.05 -20.24
CA GLN A 331 11.98 0.03 -20.75
C GLN A 331 10.80 -0.19 -19.80
N ASN A 332 11.02 -0.32 -18.49
CA ASN A 332 9.94 -0.47 -17.51
C ASN A 332 8.95 0.70 -17.51
N LEU A 333 9.43 1.92 -17.76
CA LEU A 333 8.58 3.11 -17.84
C LEU A 333 7.74 3.15 -19.13
N THR A 334 8.14 2.40 -20.17
CA THR A 334 7.55 2.48 -21.52
C THR A 334 6.83 1.20 -21.96
N MET A 335 7.24 0.05 -21.46
CA MET A 335 6.74 -1.28 -21.80
C MET A 335 6.17 -1.95 -20.56
N GLU A 336 4.86 -2.19 -20.55
CA GLU A 336 4.28 -3.34 -19.86
C GLU A 336 3.06 -3.77 -20.65
N ALA A 337 2.88 -5.07 -20.83
CA ALA A 337 1.75 -5.65 -21.50
C ALA A 337 0.46 -5.37 -20.72
N ASP A 338 -0.62 -5.04 -21.43
CA ASP A 338 -1.96 -5.13 -20.87
C ASP A 338 -2.17 -6.59 -20.43
N ASN A 339 -2.21 -6.84 -19.12
CA ASN A 339 -2.64 -8.14 -18.62
C ASN A 339 -4.16 -8.10 -18.44
N PRO A 340 -4.94 -8.71 -19.35
CA PRO A 340 -6.40 -8.72 -19.26
C PRO A 340 -6.91 -9.46 -18.00
N ASP A 341 -6.08 -10.28 -17.37
CA ASP A 341 -6.40 -11.02 -16.14
C ASP A 341 -6.10 -10.24 -14.86
N CYS A 342 -5.79 -8.94 -14.94
CA CYS A 342 -5.54 -8.11 -13.77
C CYS A 342 -6.83 -7.91 -12.94
N ALA A 343 -7.07 -8.80 -11.98
CA ALA A 343 -8.11 -8.68 -10.96
C ALA A 343 -7.72 -7.63 -9.91
N SER A 344 -7.69 -6.36 -10.31
CA SER A 344 -7.37 -5.24 -9.41
C SER A 344 -8.32 -5.20 -8.21
N ALA A 345 -7.75 -5.09 -7.01
CA ALA A 345 -8.55 -4.85 -5.81
C ALA A 345 -9.29 -3.52 -5.92
N VAL A 346 -10.50 -3.45 -5.38
CA VAL A 346 -11.31 -2.22 -5.38
C VAL A 346 -10.70 -1.14 -4.47
N PRO A 347 -10.89 0.16 -4.76
CA PRO A 347 -10.16 1.25 -4.11
C PRO A 347 -10.31 1.30 -2.59
N PHE A 348 -11.46 0.94 -2.02
CA PHE A 348 -11.64 0.95 -0.57
C PHE A 348 -10.84 -0.16 0.13
N VAL A 349 -10.53 -1.26 -0.56
CA VAL A 349 -9.69 -2.36 -0.04
C VAL A 349 -8.23 -1.92 -0.03
N THR A 350 -7.73 -1.43 -1.16
CA THR A 350 -6.35 -0.94 -1.27
C THR A 350 -6.11 0.24 -0.33
N ALA A 351 -7.05 1.18 -0.25
CA ALA A 351 -7.02 2.29 0.69
C ALA A 351 -6.96 1.81 2.14
N PHE A 352 -7.83 0.88 2.53
CA PHE A 352 -7.86 0.36 3.90
C PHE A 352 -6.55 -0.33 4.29
N SER A 353 -5.97 -1.15 3.40
CA SER A 353 -4.64 -1.73 3.63
C SER A 353 -3.58 -0.64 3.86
N GLY A 354 -3.60 0.41 3.03
CA GLY A 354 -2.75 1.59 3.21
C GLY A 354 -2.96 2.34 4.53
N VAL A 355 -4.21 2.51 4.96
CA VAL A 355 -4.56 3.16 6.24
C VAL A 355 -4.04 2.35 7.42
N VAL A 356 -4.19 1.02 7.40
CA VAL A 356 -3.63 0.14 8.44
C VAL A 356 -2.11 0.22 8.44
N GLY A 357 -1.43 0.13 7.29
CA GLY A 357 0.02 0.29 7.22
C GLY A 357 0.51 1.67 7.70
N ALA A 358 -0.25 2.73 7.46
CA ALA A 358 0.05 4.07 7.96
C ALA A 358 -0.14 4.18 9.47
N ALA A 359 -1.15 3.51 10.03
CA ALA A 359 -1.35 3.40 11.48
C ALA A 359 -0.16 2.67 12.15
N GLU A 360 0.35 1.60 11.54
CA GLU A 360 1.55 0.89 12.03
C GLU A 360 2.81 1.74 11.94
N SER A 361 2.97 2.47 10.83
CA SER A 361 4.07 3.42 10.65
C SER A 361 4.03 4.51 11.73
N LEU A 362 2.85 5.08 11.99
CA LEU A 362 2.66 6.10 13.03
C LEU A 362 2.96 5.56 14.42
N LYS A 363 2.47 4.36 14.77
CA LYS A 363 2.79 3.71 16.05
C LYS A 363 4.30 3.54 16.21
N ARG A 364 5.01 3.08 15.18
CA ARG A 364 6.48 2.96 15.20
C ARG A 364 7.16 4.30 15.47
N LEU A 365 6.70 5.38 14.86
CA LEU A 365 7.24 6.73 15.08
C LEU A 365 6.92 7.26 16.49
N MET A 366 5.83 6.82 17.10
CA MET A 366 5.50 7.07 18.51
C MET A 366 6.31 6.21 19.49
N GLY A 367 7.25 5.39 19.02
CA GLY A 367 8.02 4.45 19.84
C GLY A 367 7.26 3.18 20.23
N ILE A 368 6.11 2.92 19.60
CA ILE A 368 5.28 1.74 19.83
C ILE A 368 5.55 0.76 18.70
N SER A 369 6.22 -0.35 19.00
CA SER A 369 6.51 -1.40 18.02
C SER A 369 5.91 -2.72 18.45
N SER A 370 5.07 -3.28 17.60
CA SER A 370 4.46 -4.60 17.79
C SER A 370 4.47 -5.33 16.46
N SER A 371 4.70 -6.64 16.50
CA SER A 371 4.45 -7.45 15.33
C SER A 371 2.97 -7.59 15.05
N LEU A 372 2.63 -7.70 13.77
CA LEU A 372 1.25 -7.79 13.33
C LEU A 372 1.16 -8.66 12.08
N HIS A 373 0.20 -9.57 12.07
CA HIS A 373 -0.37 -10.13 10.85
C HIS A 373 -1.85 -9.80 10.85
N TYR A 374 -2.21 -8.74 10.13
CA TYR A 374 -3.58 -8.26 10.00
C TYR A 374 -4.16 -8.71 8.66
N GLN A 375 -5.41 -9.18 8.68
CA GLN A 375 -6.19 -9.40 7.47
C GLN A 375 -7.64 -9.02 7.68
N ARG A 376 -8.29 -8.53 6.62
CA ARG A 376 -9.72 -8.25 6.62
C ARG A 376 -10.33 -8.59 5.27
N HIS A 377 -11.49 -9.25 5.31
CA HIS A 377 -12.28 -9.56 4.13
C HIS A 377 -13.60 -8.77 4.15
N PHE A 378 -13.80 -7.87 3.20
CA PHE A 378 -14.92 -6.92 3.22
C PHE A 378 -16.28 -7.58 3.05
N GLN A 379 -16.39 -8.65 2.25
CA GLN A 379 -17.68 -9.34 2.05
C GLN A 379 -18.19 -10.06 3.30
N SER A 380 -17.30 -10.73 4.04
CA SER A 380 -17.66 -11.47 5.26
C SER A 380 -17.63 -10.56 6.50
N ASN A 381 -17.16 -9.32 6.34
CA ASN A 381 -16.90 -8.35 7.39
C ASN A 381 -15.92 -8.81 8.47
N ARG A 382 -15.21 -9.93 8.28
CA ARG A 382 -14.32 -10.47 9.30
C ARG A 382 -12.94 -9.84 9.20
N SER A 383 -12.38 -9.46 10.34
CA SER A 383 -10.96 -9.18 10.49
C SER A 383 -10.27 -10.17 11.42
N ARG A 384 -8.95 -10.29 11.28
CA ARG A 384 -8.09 -11.01 12.21
C ARG A 384 -6.79 -10.24 12.38
N ALA A 385 -6.33 -10.14 13.62
CA ALA A 385 -5.05 -9.60 13.99
C ALA A 385 -4.31 -10.65 14.82
N LEU A 386 -3.21 -11.17 14.30
CA LEU A 386 -2.48 -12.27 14.92
C LEU A 386 -1.03 -11.83 15.17
N ARG A 387 -0.49 -12.23 16.31
CA ARG A 387 0.97 -12.34 16.48
C ARG A 387 1.36 -13.76 16.11
N MET A 388 1.94 -13.92 14.92
CA MET A 388 2.47 -15.21 14.47
C MET A 388 3.97 -15.26 14.78
N LEU A 389 4.44 -16.40 15.26
CA LEU A 389 5.86 -16.64 15.49
C LEU A 389 6.51 -17.16 14.21
N CYS A 390 7.76 -16.80 14.00
CA CYS A 390 8.58 -17.36 12.95
C CYS A 390 9.19 -18.68 13.40
N ASP A 391 9.51 -19.51 12.41
CA ASP A 391 10.34 -20.69 12.59
C ASP A 391 11.73 -20.28 13.14
N PRO A 392 12.22 -20.88 14.25
CA PRO A 392 13.55 -20.64 14.79
C PRO A 392 14.68 -20.82 13.77
N GLU A 393 14.50 -21.69 12.77
CA GLU A 393 15.46 -21.94 11.71
C GLU A 393 15.38 -20.94 10.54
N CYS A 394 14.39 -20.04 10.56
CA CYS A 394 14.24 -19.02 9.54
C CYS A 394 15.45 -18.09 9.52
N GLU A 395 15.87 -17.71 8.31
CA GLU A 395 16.94 -16.74 8.06
C GLU A 395 16.80 -15.48 8.94
N CYS A 396 15.57 -14.99 9.14
CA CYS A 396 15.31 -13.80 9.95
C CYS A 396 15.70 -13.92 11.43
N GLN A 397 15.73 -15.14 11.99
CA GLN A 397 16.10 -15.35 13.39
C GLN A 397 17.62 -15.27 13.57
N LYS A 398 18.38 -15.69 12.56
CA LYS A 398 19.86 -15.65 12.57
C LYS A 398 20.40 -14.21 12.53
N TYR A 399 19.63 -13.26 11.97
CA TYR A 399 20.03 -11.85 11.89
C TYR A 399 19.76 -11.04 13.16
N GLN A 400 18.86 -11.50 14.05
CA GLN A 400 18.51 -10.74 15.27
C GLN A 400 19.69 -10.56 16.22
N GLY A 401 20.67 -11.47 16.17
CA GLY A 401 21.88 -11.40 17.01
C GLY A 401 22.92 -10.35 16.54
N LYS A 402 22.81 -9.80 15.32
CA LYS A 402 23.86 -8.93 14.76
C LYS A 402 23.64 -7.43 15.00
N HIS A 403 22.41 -6.97 15.20
CA HIS A 403 22.11 -5.55 15.43
C HIS A 403 22.35 -5.07 16.88
N ALA A 404 22.76 -5.97 17.78
CA ALA A 404 22.99 -5.63 19.19
C ALA A 404 24.42 -5.14 19.51
N GLY A 405 25.35 -5.04 18.54
CA GLY A 405 26.74 -4.70 18.89
C GLY A 405 27.69 -4.23 17.78
N ASP A 406 27.47 -4.56 16.51
CA ASP A 406 28.50 -4.32 15.50
C ASP A 406 28.05 -3.29 14.46
N GLY A 407 28.70 -2.12 14.50
CA GLY A 407 28.73 -1.21 13.36
C GLY A 407 29.28 -1.95 12.15
N VAL A 408 28.56 -1.87 11.04
CA VAL A 408 28.96 -2.48 9.77
C VAL A 408 30.12 -1.67 9.20
N ASP A 409 31.32 -2.25 9.22
CA ASP A 409 32.45 -1.86 8.36
C ASP A 409 32.21 -2.33 6.90
#